data_AF-A0A0D2F1G8-F1
#
_entry.id   AF-A0A0D2F1G8-F1
#
_cell.length_a   1.000
_cell.length_b   1.000
_cell.length_c   1.000
_cell.angle_alpha   90.00
_cell.angle_beta   90.00
_cell.angle_gamma   90.00
#
_symmetry.space_group_name_H-M   'P 1'
#
loop_
_entity.id
_entity.type
_entity.pdbx_description
1 polymer ?
#
loop_
_entity_poly.entity_id
_entity_poly.type
_entity_poly.pdbx_seq_one_letter_code
_entity_poly.pdbx_strand_id
1 'polypeptide(L)'
;MIVMSTAALAASMLIRASAAEKLTTFRYQMVKNYSGPSFYQNFDFFSETDPSNSFAKYVDLTTANDSGFAGYTVSPDWPYPVYLGVDYKTITPTGRPSVRLEGRDTFNHSLIVADIRHMPYGCGTWPAFWLLGQGLKWPKAGEIDIVEGINNQSNNTMVLHVDSGVSVANLTSAYNGNTQMAGTITNLDCSLDSAGSTGCAAKASWNNYGAGYNAQGGGVVVTEFTSRAITIWSFPRNNTPQDILDGKPNPHPLYNGSHWGAPEAKFVPSINSSFDEHFFNLKPIFNTAFCGPWIDEGWNTSECASLAPTCTEYVANNPAVFEGAYWAIGGLQVYVPSTTSNVGPAGYNTTVVQPISSYNKKRRGQLTDFKAY
;
A
#
# COMPACT_ATOMS: atom_id res chain seq x y z
N MET A 1 -77.72 -37.72 -32.67
CA MET A 1 -77.69 -37.41 -31.22
C MET A 1 -76.23 -37.51 -30.80
N ILE A 2 -75.68 -36.43 -30.20
CA ILE A 2 -74.28 -36.27 -29.70
C ILE A 2 -73.25 -36.12 -30.85
N VAL A 3 -72.80 -34.95 -31.33
CA VAL A 3 -72.20 -33.71 -30.76
C VAL A 3 -70.77 -33.90 -30.22
N MET A 4 -69.80 -33.38 -31.01
CA MET A 4 -68.46 -32.83 -30.67
C MET A 4 -67.47 -33.76 -29.92
N SER A 5 -66.14 -33.65 -30.00
CA SER A 5 -65.24 -32.55 -30.34
C SER A 5 -63.85 -33.11 -30.68
N THR A 6 -63.20 -32.56 -31.69
CA THR A 6 -61.76 -32.74 -31.97
C THR A 6 -60.93 -31.96 -30.95
N ALA A 7 -60.19 -32.64 -30.08
CA ALA A 7 -59.18 -32.02 -29.23
C ALA A 7 -57.79 -32.14 -29.90
N ALA A 8 -57.37 -31.08 -30.58
CA ALA A 8 -55.99 -30.91 -31.01
C ALA A 8 -55.12 -30.55 -29.80
N LEU A 9 -54.09 -31.35 -29.51
CA LEU A 9 -53.02 -30.98 -28.58
C LEU A 9 -52.15 -29.90 -29.23
N ALA A 10 -52.35 -28.64 -28.84
CA ALA A 10 -51.37 -27.59 -29.09
C ALA A 10 -50.29 -27.68 -28.01
N ALA A 11 -49.09 -28.16 -28.39
CA ALA A 11 -47.91 -28.10 -27.52
C ALA A 11 -47.39 -26.66 -27.48
N SER A 12 -47.78 -25.92 -26.44
CA SER A 12 -47.24 -24.60 -26.15
C SER A 12 -45.78 -24.73 -25.68
N MET A 13 -44.81 -24.58 -26.60
CA MET A 13 -43.42 -24.33 -26.22
C MET A 13 -43.33 -22.95 -25.56
N LEU A 14 -43.32 -22.94 -24.23
CA LEU A 14 -42.88 -21.78 -23.44
C LEU A 14 -41.37 -21.61 -23.66
N ILE A 15 -40.99 -20.79 -24.63
CA ILE A 15 -39.66 -20.20 -24.67
C ILE A 15 -39.59 -19.27 -23.46
N ARG A 16 -39.02 -19.76 -22.33
CA ARG A 16 -38.55 -18.86 -21.28
C ARG A 16 -37.42 -18.05 -21.92
N ALA A 17 -37.69 -16.80 -22.27
CA ALA A 17 -36.64 -15.83 -22.49
C ALA A 17 -35.88 -15.72 -21.16
N SER A 18 -34.71 -16.35 -21.08
CA SER A 18 -33.76 -16.11 -20.01
C SER A 18 -33.53 -14.60 -20.01
N ALA A 19 -33.91 -13.91 -18.93
CA ALA A 19 -33.39 -12.57 -18.72
C ALA A 19 -31.88 -12.72 -18.71
N ALA A 20 -31.19 -12.14 -19.71
CA ALA A 20 -29.75 -12.02 -19.67
C ALA A 20 -29.46 -11.23 -18.39
N GLU A 21 -28.98 -11.91 -17.34
CA GLU A 21 -28.43 -11.24 -16.18
C GLU A 21 -27.33 -10.33 -16.73
N LYS A 22 -27.57 -9.02 -16.70
CA LYS A 22 -26.53 -8.05 -17.03
C LYS A 22 -25.42 -8.31 -16.02
N LEU A 23 -24.33 -8.95 -16.47
CA LEU A 23 -23.09 -9.01 -15.71
C LEU A 23 -22.74 -7.57 -15.34
N THR A 24 -22.93 -7.23 -14.07
CA THR A 24 -22.39 -6.01 -13.50
C THR A 24 -20.88 -6.17 -13.52
N THR A 25 -20.22 -5.64 -14.55
CA THR A 25 -18.76 -5.57 -14.55
C THR A 25 -18.38 -4.50 -13.54
N PHE A 26 -17.87 -4.92 -12.38
CA PHE A 26 -17.18 -4.00 -11.48
C PHE A 26 -15.96 -3.46 -12.23
N ARG A 27 -15.91 -2.14 -12.39
CA ARG A 27 -14.76 -1.47 -13.00
C ARG A 27 -14.18 -0.50 -12.01
N TYR A 28 -12.86 -0.38 -12.02
CA TYR A 28 -12.15 0.64 -11.28
C TYR A 28 -11.97 1.88 -12.15
N GLN A 29 -12.35 3.05 -11.63
CA GLN A 29 -12.10 4.33 -12.27
C GLN A 29 -11.01 5.08 -11.51
N MET A 30 -9.99 5.57 -12.22
CA MET A 30 -8.95 6.39 -11.62
C MET A 30 -9.54 7.71 -11.12
N VAL A 31 -9.34 7.99 -9.84
CA VAL A 31 -9.74 9.25 -9.19
C VAL A 31 -8.56 10.14 -8.86
N LYS A 32 -7.35 9.57 -8.77
CA LYS A 32 -6.14 10.30 -8.46
C LYS A 32 -4.91 9.69 -9.10
N ASN A 33 -4.00 10.54 -9.53
CA ASN A 33 -2.69 10.19 -10.06
C ASN A 33 -1.63 11.09 -9.43
N TYR A 34 -0.79 10.51 -8.59
CA TYR A 34 0.38 11.13 -7.97
C TYR A 34 1.63 10.67 -8.72
N SER A 35 1.96 11.31 -9.84
CA SER A 35 3.15 10.98 -10.63
C SER A 35 3.92 12.23 -11.00
N GLY A 36 5.25 12.07 -11.04
CA GLY A 36 6.21 13.10 -11.40
C GLY A 36 6.00 14.43 -10.65
N PRO A 37 5.96 15.57 -11.36
CA PRO A 37 5.82 16.92 -10.81
C PRO A 37 4.76 17.12 -9.73
N SER A 38 3.61 16.47 -9.89
CA SER A 38 2.45 16.69 -9.03
C SER A 38 2.54 15.94 -7.71
N PHE A 39 3.47 14.98 -7.58
CA PHE A 39 3.60 14.16 -6.39
C PHE A 39 3.76 15.02 -5.13
N TYR A 40 4.80 15.86 -5.06
CA TYR A 40 5.06 16.71 -3.88
C TYR A 40 3.98 17.75 -3.58
N GLN A 41 3.12 18.10 -4.53
CA GLN A 41 2.01 19.02 -4.30
C GLN A 41 0.85 18.37 -3.53
N ASN A 42 0.83 17.04 -3.48
CA ASN A 42 -0.24 16.25 -2.88
C ASN A 42 0.17 15.57 -1.57
N PHE A 43 1.40 15.75 -1.11
CA PHE A 43 1.91 15.22 0.14
C PHE A 43 2.39 16.36 1.05
N ASP A 44 2.24 16.16 2.35
CA ASP A 44 2.84 16.98 3.40
C ASP A 44 4.10 16.30 3.94
N PHE A 45 5.14 17.08 4.24
CA PHE A 45 6.37 16.58 4.86
C PHE A 45 6.18 16.64 6.37
N PHE A 46 5.97 15.48 6.99
CA PHE A 46 5.96 15.34 8.44
C PHE A 46 7.37 15.61 8.96
N SER A 47 7.50 16.47 9.96
CA SER A 47 8.79 16.87 10.53
C SER A 47 8.78 16.93 12.05
N GLU A 48 7.79 16.29 12.68
CA GLU A 48 7.77 16.13 14.14
C GLU A 48 8.53 14.85 14.54
N THR A 49 8.61 14.59 15.85
CA THR A 49 9.21 13.36 16.38
C THR A 49 8.48 12.13 15.86
N ASP A 50 9.22 11.09 15.46
CA ASP A 50 8.64 9.86 14.95
C ASP A 50 7.76 9.17 16.01
N PRO A 51 6.44 8.96 15.76
CA PRO A 51 5.57 8.29 16.71
C PRO A 51 5.97 6.84 17.03
N SER A 52 6.75 6.19 16.16
CA SER A 52 7.26 4.83 16.37
C SER A 52 8.47 4.76 17.31
N ASN A 53 8.99 5.91 17.78
CA ASN A 53 10.23 6.02 18.56
C ASN A 53 11.47 5.51 17.82
N SER A 54 11.51 5.69 16.50
CA SER A 54 12.71 5.42 15.70
C SER A 54 13.80 6.48 15.91
N PHE A 55 15.01 6.18 15.44
CA PHE A 55 16.17 7.07 15.36
C PHE A 55 16.16 7.95 14.09
N ALA A 56 15.06 8.00 13.34
CA ALA A 56 14.92 8.93 12.22
C ALA A 56 14.64 10.35 12.72
N LYS A 57 15.22 11.33 12.02
CA LYS A 57 14.92 12.75 12.20
C LYS A 57 14.22 13.27 10.95
N TYR A 58 12.90 13.25 10.94
CA TYR A 58 12.16 13.72 9.77
C TYR A 58 12.30 15.24 9.59
N VAL A 59 12.57 15.65 8.35
CA VAL A 59 12.79 17.07 8.01
C VAL A 59 11.65 17.62 7.15
N ASP A 60 11.44 18.93 7.24
CA ASP A 60 10.46 19.63 6.42
C ASP A 60 10.83 19.66 4.93
N LEU A 61 9.89 20.08 4.10
CA LEU A 61 10.05 20.17 2.65
C LEU A 61 11.26 21.02 2.23
N THR A 62 11.50 22.15 2.91
CA THR A 62 12.58 23.07 2.51
C THR A 62 13.92 22.40 2.75
N THR A 63 14.10 21.81 3.94
CA THR A 63 15.31 21.10 4.34
C THR A 63 15.54 19.86 3.48
N ALA A 64 14.51 19.07 3.22
CA ALA A 64 14.59 17.88 2.37
C ALA A 64 15.07 18.24 0.96
N ASN A 65 14.57 19.34 0.41
CA ASN A 65 14.96 19.81 -0.91
C ASN A 65 16.40 20.35 -0.94
N ASP A 66 16.75 21.22 0.01
CA ASP A 66 18.08 21.85 0.08
C ASP A 66 19.19 20.80 0.30
N SER A 67 18.88 19.76 1.07
CA SER A 67 19.80 18.68 1.44
C SER A 67 19.82 17.52 0.42
N GLY A 68 18.86 17.51 -0.50
CA GLY A 68 18.70 16.47 -1.52
C GLY A 68 18.17 15.14 -1.02
N PHE A 69 17.30 15.18 -0.02
CA PHE A 69 16.51 14.03 0.44
C PHE A 69 15.19 13.91 -0.32
N ALA A 70 14.79 14.93 -1.08
CA ALA A 70 13.64 14.88 -1.98
C ALA A 70 14.01 15.45 -3.36
N GLY A 71 13.56 14.78 -4.41
CA GLY A 71 13.61 15.30 -5.78
C GLY A 71 13.21 14.26 -6.82
N TYR A 72 13.96 14.16 -7.91
CA TYR A 72 13.68 13.19 -8.96
C TYR A 72 14.92 12.40 -9.31
N THR A 73 14.78 11.11 -9.60
CA THR A 73 15.86 10.35 -10.25
C THR A 73 15.78 10.52 -11.76
N VAL A 74 16.90 10.32 -12.45
CA VAL A 74 16.95 10.26 -13.91
C VAL A 74 17.45 8.88 -14.32
N SER A 75 16.65 8.17 -15.11
CA SER A 75 17.04 6.91 -15.74
C SER A 75 16.75 7.01 -17.25
N PRO A 76 17.62 6.45 -18.12
CA PRO A 76 17.37 6.41 -19.57
C PRO A 76 16.00 5.85 -19.94
N ASP A 77 15.50 4.90 -19.14
CA ASP A 77 14.25 4.20 -19.40
C ASP A 77 13.04 4.88 -18.73
N TRP A 78 13.27 5.79 -17.77
CA TRP A 78 12.22 6.36 -16.92
C TRP A 78 12.51 7.83 -16.61
N PRO A 79 11.84 8.77 -17.29
CA PRO A 79 11.98 10.17 -16.97
C PRO A 79 11.24 10.49 -15.65
N TYR A 80 12.00 10.96 -14.66
CA TYR A 80 11.53 11.59 -13.42
C TYR A 80 10.76 10.73 -12.39
N PRO A 81 11.18 9.51 -12.02
CA PRO A 81 10.72 8.90 -10.77
C PRO A 81 10.97 9.83 -9.59
N VAL A 82 10.01 9.90 -8.66
CA VAL A 82 10.13 10.66 -7.42
C VAL A 82 11.21 10.02 -6.55
N TYR A 83 12.15 10.81 -6.05
CA TYR A 83 13.23 10.38 -5.16
C TYR A 83 12.94 10.81 -3.72
N LEU A 84 12.93 9.86 -2.79
CA LEU A 84 12.86 10.12 -1.35
C LEU A 84 14.02 9.40 -0.66
N GLY A 85 15.06 10.14 -0.30
CA GLY A 85 16.27 9.61 0.32
C GLY A 85 16.44 10.03 1.77
N VAL A 86 17.63 9.73 2.27
CA VAL A 86 18.07 10.00 3.65
C VAL A 86 19.44 10.68 3.64
N ASP A 87 19.89 11.17 4.78
CA ASP A 87 21.30 11.53 4.92
C ASP A 87 22.17 10.28 4.85
N TYR A 88 23.15 10.28 3.94
CA TYR A 88 24.18 9.23 3.81
C TYR A 88 25.61 9.80 3.84
N LYS A 89 25.78 11.04 4.32
CA LYS A 89 27.07 11.77 4.30
C LYS A 89 27.56 12.15 5.70
N THR A 90 26.66 12.38 6.65
CA THR A 90 27.00 12.96 7.95
C THR A 90 26.90 11.94 9.09
N ILE A 91 27.78 12.08 10.07
CA ILE A 91 27.65 11.40 11.36
C ILE A 91 26.54 12.10 12.14
N THR A 92 25.55 11.34 12.59
CA THR A 92 24.28 11.86 13.12
C THR A 92 23.99 11.29 14.52
N PRO A 93 24.63 11.81 15.58
CA PRO A 93 24.51 11.23 16.93
C PRO A 93 23.12 11.40 17.56
N THR A 94 22.26 12.25 16.99
CA THR A 94 20.94 12.60 17.53
C THR A 94 19.79 12.28 16.56
N GLY A 95 20.01 11.35 15.65
CA GLY A 95 19.01 10.86 14.70
C GLY A 95 19.38 11.17 13.25
N ARG A 96 19.20 10.18 12.37
CA ARG A 96 19.55 10.29 10.95
C ARG A 96 18.48 11.06 10.19
N PRO A 97 18.81 12.18 9.50
CA PRO A 97 17.83 12.90 8.71
C PRO A 97 17.19 12.02 7.63
N SER A 98 15.86 12.10 7.54
CA SER A 98 15.02 11.32 6.64
C SER A 98 13.77 12.11 6.28
N VAL A 99 12.89 11.53 5.46
CA VAL A 99 11.60 12.13 5.08
C VAL A 99 10.44 11.18 5.40
N ARG A 100 9.31 11.76 5.78
CA ARG A 100 8.00 11.10 5.91
C ARG A 100 6.98 11.95 5.19
N LEU A 101 6.44 11.42 4.10
CA LEU A 101 5.48 12.11 3.25
C LEU A 101 4.09 11.53 3.52
N GLU A 102 3.14 12.40 3.86
CA GLU A 102 1.75 12.00 4.13
C GLU A 102 0.81 12.59 3.09
N GLY A 103 0.03 11.74 2.44
CA GLY A 103 -0.93 12.15 1.41
C GLY A 103 -2.01 13.07 1.97
N ARG A 104 -2.44 14.04 1.16
CA ARG A 104 -3.49 15.00 1.57
C ARG A 104 -4.91 14.49 1.36
N ASP A 105 -5.09 13.57 0.40
CA ASP A 105 -6.38 12.96 0.14
C ASP A 105 -6.51 11.67 0.94
N THR A 106 -7.74 11.36 1.33
CA THR A 106 -8.09 10.12 2.00
C THR A 106 -9.02 9.29 1.13
N PHE A 107 -8.93 7.96 1.27
CA PHE A 107 -9.71 7.01 0.51
C PHE A 107 -10.32 5.95 1.44
N ASN A 108 -11.49 5.45 1.06
CA ASN A 108 -12.09 4.25 1.65
C ASN A 108 -11.88 3.09 0.66
N HIS A 109 -12.96 2.44 0.23
CA HIS A 109 -12.89 1.37 -0.77
C HIS A 109 -12.19 1.85 -2.04
N SER A 110 -11.01 1.30 -2.27
CA SER A 110 -10.08 1.78 -3.29
C SER A 110 -9.19 0.65 -3.79
N LEU A 111 -8.64 0.86 -4.98
CA LEU A 111 -7.55 0.08 -5.54
C LEU A 111 -6.40 1.04 -5.76
N ILE A 112 -5.32 0.84 -5.01
CA ILE A 112 -4.14 1.69 -5.01
C ILE A 112 -3.02 0.94 -5.74
N VAL A 113 -2.49 1.54 -6.79
CA VAL A 113 -1.39 1.01 -7.61
C VAL A 113 -0.16 1.87 -7.37
N ALA A 114 0.87 1.30 -6.76
CA ALA A 114 2.16 1.95 -6.52
C ALA A 114 3.24 1.34 -7.43
N ASP A 115 3.79 2.16 -8.33
CA ASP A 115 4.96 1.81 -9.12
C ASP A 115 6.23 2.18 -8.34
N ILE A 116 6.89 1.16 -7.76
CA ILE A 116 8.08 1.34 -6.93
C ILE A 116 9.29 0.77 -7.69
N ARG A 117 10.23 1.63 -8.04
CA ARG A 117 11.42 1.30 -8.85
C ARG A 117 12.61 0.92 -7.98
N HIS A 118 12.68 1.51 -6.79
CA HIS A 118 13.70 1.28 -5.79
C HIS A 118 13.08 1.52 -4.41
N MET A 119 13.48 0.76 -3.40
CA MET A 119 13.14 0.99 -2.01
C MET A 119 14.38 0.92 -1.11
N PRO A 120 14.38 1.60 0.05
CA PRO A 120 15.46 1.48 1.02
C PRO A 120 15.60 0.06 1.56
N TYR A 121 16.80 -0.32 1.96
CA TYR A 121 17.08 -1.50 2.77
C TYR A 121 18.47 -1.35 3.41
N GLY A 122 18.82 -2.25 4.33
CA GLY A 122 20.12 -2.24 5.00
C GLY A 122 19.97 -2.27 6.52
N CYS A 123 20.98 -2.77 7.22
CA CYS A 123 21.02 -2.80 8.68
C CYS A 123 20.65 -1.43 9.28
N GLY A 124 19.68 -1.44 10.19
CA GLY A 124 19.16 -0.26 10.87
C GLY A 124 18.12 0.55 10.10
N THR A 125 17.80 0.23 8.84
CA THR A 125 16.70 0.88 8.09
C THR A 125 15.35 0.23 8.39
N TRP A 126 14.30 1.05 8.44
CA TRP A 126 12.89 0.63 8.53
C TRP A 126 12.03 1.48 7.57
N PRO A 127 12.04 1.16 6.27
CA PRO A 127 11.19 1.84 5.30
C PRO A 127 9.78 1.28 5.25
N ALA A 128 8.81 2.16 5.00
CA ALA A 128 7.41 1.80 4.86
C ALA A 128 6.71 2.57 3.73
N PHE A 129 5.88 1.86 2.96
CA PHE A 129 4.74 2.40 2.20
C PHE A 129 3.47 1.80 2.77
N TRP A 130 2.60 2.67 3.29
CA TRP A 130 1.48 2.25 4.13
C TRP A 130 0.33 3.26 4.04
N LEU A 131 -0.83 2.90 4.59
CA LEU A 131 -2.00 3.74 4.65
C LEU A 131 -2.41 3.97 6.10
N LEU A 132 -2.72 5.22 6.45
CA LEU A 132 -3.13 5.60 7.81
C LEU A 132 -4.52 6.22 7.83
N GLY A 133 -5.43 5.67 8.63
CA GLY A 133 -6.77 6.19 8.81
C GLY A 133 -6.79 7.54 9.51
N GLN A 134 -7.70 8.42 9.09
CA GLN A 134 -7.82 9.79 9.62
C GLN A 134 -9.17 10.00 10.33
N GLY A 135 -9.20 10.98 11.24
CA GLY A 135 -10.39 11.43 11.95
C GLY A 135 -10.54 10.86 13.37
N LEU A 136 -9.81 9.80 13.71
CA LEU A 136 -9.68 9.29 15.08
C LEU A 136 -8.20 9.13 15.45
N LYS A 137 -7.91 9.09 16.76
CA LYS A 137 -6.56 8.77 17.25
C LYS A 137 -6.20 7.34 16.84
N TRP A 138 -5.01 7.16 16.26
CA TRP A 138 -4.48 5.84 15.97
C TRP A 138 -4.52 4.92 17.21
N PRO A 139 -4.87 3.62 17.06
CA PRO A 139 -5.14 2.89 15.80
C PRO A 139 -6.62 2.85 15.37
N LYS A 140 -7.49 3.71 15.90
CA LYS A 140 -8.96 3.57 15.77
C LYS A 140 -9.56 3.74 14.37
N ALA A 141 -8.79 4.28 13.43
CA ALA A 141 -9.19 4.41 12.03
C ALA A 141 -8.43 3.45 11.09
N GLY A 142 -7.63 2.56 11.68
CA GLY A 142 -6.89 1.52 10.98
C GLY A 142 -5.56 1.99 10.38
N GLU A 143 -4.66 1.03 10.21
CA GLU A 143 -3.38 1.14 9.53
C GLU A 143 -3.18 -0.07 8.62
N ILE A 144 -2.72 0.17 7.38
CA ILE A 144 -2.47 -0.87 6.39
C ILE A 144 -1.03 -0.74 5.89
N ASP A 145 -0.15 -1.64 6.32
CA ASP A 145 1.24 -1.68 5.91
C ASP A 145 1.36 -2.52 4.64
N ILE A 146 1.64 -1.82 3.53
CA ILE A 146 1.62 -2.41 2.19
C ILE A 146 3.00 -2.94 1.82
N VAL A 147 4.03 -2.10 2.02
CA VAL A 147 5.43 -2.48 1.90
C VAL A 147 6.12 -2.07 3.19
N GLU A 148 6.58 -3.03 3.97
CA GLU A 148 7.26 -2.78 5.22
C GLU A 148 8.29 -3.87 5.54
N GLY A 149 9.40 -3.45 6.10
CA GLY A 149 10.42 -4.35 6.59
C GLY A 149 11.53 -3.62 7.32
N ILE A 150 12.46 -4.39 7.84
CA ILE A 150 13.59 -3.89 8.62
C ILE A 150 14.90 -4.53 8.18
N ASN A 151 16.02 -3.85 8.42
CA ASN A 151 17.36 -4.38 8.19
C ASN A 151 17.56 -4.89 6.74
N ASN A 152 18.15 -6.08 6.57
CA ASN A 152 18.33 -6.73 5.27
C ASN A 152 17.24 -7.78 4.97
N GLN A 153 16.04 -7.63 5.52
CA GLN A 153 14.92 -8.50 5.15
C GLN A 153 14.79 -8.55 3.62
N SER A 154 14.46 -9.73 3.09
CA SER A 154 14.32 -9.96 1.65
C SER A 154 12.87 -10.10 1.21
N ASN A 155 11.97 -10.42 2.15
CA ASN A 155 10.55 -10.57 1.89
C ASN A 155 9.81 -9.44 2.60
N ASN A 156 8.85 -8.86 1.89
CA ASN A 156 7.96 -7.87 2.44
C ASN A 156 7.11 -8.45 3.58
N THR A 157 6.88 -7.64 4.61
CA THR A 157 5.89 -7.90 5.66
C THR A 157 4.71 -6.96 5.43
N MET A 158 3.51 -7.52 5.28
CA MET A 158 2.27 -6.76 5.14
C MET A 158 1.46 -6.93 6.42
N VAL A 159 1.01 -5.83 7.00
CA VAL A 159 0.40 -5.85 8.34
C VAL A 159 -0.85 -4.98 8.35
N LEU A 160 -1.84 -5.36 9.16
CA LEU A 160 -2.94 -4.48 9.52
C LEU A 160 -2.97 -4.26 11.03
N HIS A 161 -3.18 -3.01 11.44
CA HIS A 161 -3.40 -2.64 12.84
C HIS A 161 -4.77 -1.98 13.03
N VAL A 162 -5.47 -2.38 14.09
CA VAL A 162 -6.72 -1.78 14.56
C VAL A 162 -6.72 -1.67 16.08
N ASP A 163 -7.68 -0.92 16.65
CA ASP A 163 -7.83 -0.80 18.11
C ASP A 163 -8.15 -2.14 18.76
N SER A 164 -9.27 -2.76 18.36
CA SER A 164 -9.73 -4.01 18.95
C SER A 164 -10.68 -4.79 18.05
N GLY A 165 -10.82 -6.09 18.34
CA GLY A 165 -11.94 -6.92 17.88
C GLY A 165 -11.83 -7.44 16.44
N VAL A 166 -10.67 -7.34 15.78
CA VAL A 166 -10.49 -7.84 14.41
C VAL A 166 -9.43 -8.93 14.39
N SER A 167 -9.86 -10.12 13.95
CA SER A 167 -8.99 -11.20 13.53
C SER A 167 -9.29 -11.59 12.10
N VAL A 168 -8.29 -12.13 11.39
CA VAL A 168 -8.44 -12.57 10.00
C VAL A 168 -8.46 -14.09 9.88
N ALA A 169 -9.08 -14.58 8.81
CA ALA A 169 -9.01 -15.99 8.45
C ALA A 169 -7.58 -16.36 8.00
N ASN A 170 -7.13 -17.58 8.36
CA ASN A 170 -5.88 -18.10 7.83
C ASN A 170 -6.08 -18.63 6.40
N LEU A 171 -5.61 -17.87 5.42
CA LEU A 171 -5.72 -18.22 3.99
C LEU A 171 -4.44 -18.83 3.40
N THR A 172 -3.44 -19.12 4.24
CA THR A 172 -2.13 -19.66 3.83
C THR A 172 -2.26 -21.00 3.10
N SER A 173 -3.17 -21.87 3.55
CA SER A 173 -3.38 -23.17 2.92
C SER A 173 -4.38 -23.08 1.77
N ALA A 174 -4.13 -23.84 0.70
CA ALA A 174 -5.07 -23.98 -0.40
C ALA A 174 -6.42 -24.52 0.12
N TYR A 175 -7.51 -23.94 -0.36
CA TYR A 175 -8.86 -24.39 -0.04
C TYR A 175 -9.49 -24.99 -1.29
N ASN A 176 -9.93 -26.25 -1.19
CA ASN A 176 -10.57 -26.98 -2.29
C ASN A 176 -9.72 -26.99 -3.59
N GLY A 177 -8.39 -27.11 -3.44
CA GLY A 177 -7.44 -27.09 -4.55
C GLY A 177 -7.07 -25.70 -5.07
N ASN A 178 -7.66 -24.63 -4.53
CA ASN A 178 -7.39 -23.26 -4.95
C ASN A 178 -6.49 -22.52 -3.95
N THR A 179 -5.35 -22.02 -4.44
CA THR A 179 -4.47 -21.12 -3.68
C THR A 179 -5.17 -19.78 -3.47
N GLN A 180 -5.36 -19.37 -2.21
CA GLN A 180 -6.09 -18.16 -1.86
C GLN A 180 -5.19 -16.92 -1.69
N MET A 181 -3.93 -17.16 -1.31
CA MET A 181 -2.83 -16.21 -1.30
C MET A 181 -1.52 -16.98 -1.52
N ALA A 182 -0.51 -16.33 -2.09
CA ALA A 182 0.81 -16.88 -2.32
C ALA A 182 1.68 -16.79 -1.04
N GLY A 183 1.57 -15.69 -0.29
CA GLY A 183 2.31 -15.50 0.95
C GLY A 183 1.78 -16.33 2.12
N THR A 184 2.35 -16.09 3.30
CA THR A 184 2.03 -16.83 4.54
C THR A 184 1.52 -15.88 5.60
N ILE A 185 0.36 -16.16 6.18
CA ILE A 185 -0.11 -15.46 7.38
C ILE A 185 0.76 -15.88 8.57
N THR A 186 1.36 -14.89 9.24
CA THR A 186 2.24 -15.08 10.41
C THR A 186 1.56 -14.68 11.72
N ASN A 187 0.57 -13.78 11.68
CA ASN A 187 -0.29 -13.48 12.81
C ASN A 187 -1.73 -13.20 12.36
N LEU A 188 -2.71 -13.68 13.13
CA LEU A 188 -4.14 -13.58 12.78
C LEU A 188 -4.85 -12.41 13.46
N ASP A 189 -4.32 -11.90 14.57
CA ASP A 189 -4.97 -10.85 15.35
C ASP A 189 -4.47 -9.47 14.96
N CYS A 190 -5.37 -8.63 14.45
CA CYS A 190 -5.06 -7.26 14.01
C CYS A 190 -5.12 -6.24 15.16
N SER A 191 -5.60 -6.67 16.33
CA SER A 191 -5.99 -5.82 17.44
C SER A 191 -4.79 -5.47 18.32
N LEU A 192 -4.54 -4.18 18.56
CA LEU A 192 -3.42 -3.76 19.42
C LEU A 192 -3.69 -4.00 20.91
N ASP A 193 -4.95 -4.04 21.34
CA ASP A 193 -5.32 -4.27 22.74
C ASP A 193 -5.04 -5.71 23.21
N SER A 194 -5.08 -6.70 22.29
CA SER A 194 -4.82 -8.12 22.58
C SER A 194 -3.50 -8.67 22.04
N ALA A 195 -2.99 -8.17 20.90
CA ALA A 195 -1.80 -8.71 20.24
C ALA A 195 -0.51 -7.88 20.42
N GLY A 196 -0.55 -6.81 21.22
CA GLY A 196 0.54 -5.84 21.30
C GLY A 196 0.74 -5.11 19.96
N SER A 197 1.95 -4.66 19.65
CA SER A 197 2.25 -3.90 18.42
C SER A 197 2.41 -4.74 17.15
N THR A 198 2.01 -6.02 17.16
CA THR A 198 2.28 -6.95 16.05
C THR A 198 1.32 -6.77 14.87
N GLY A 199 0.02 -6.56 15.15
CA GLY A 199 -1.02 -6.58 14.12
C GLY A 199 -1.15 -7.93 13.41
N CYS A 200 -2.12 -8.06 12.52
CA CYS A 200 -2.28 -9.29 11.74
C CYS A 200 -1.40 -9.19 10.51
N ALA A 201 -0.53 -10.17 10.33
CA ALA A 201 0.64 -10.04 9.48
C ALA A 201 0.71 -11.17 8.46
N ALA A 202 1.23 -10.83 7.29
CA ALA A 202 1.53 -11.75 6.21
C ALA A 202 2.95 -11.51 5.72
N LYS A 203 3.70 -12.59 5.50
CA LYS A 203 5.01 -12.57 4.86
C LYS A 203 4.86 -12.93 3.38
N ALA A 204 5.46 -12.13 2.51
CA ALA A 204 5.45 -12.39 1.07
C ALA A 204 6.17 -13.69 0.69
N SER A 205 5.76 -14.27 -0.44
CA SER A 205 6.19 -15.59 -0.92
C SER A 205 7.52 -15.61 -1.68
N TRP A 206 8.00 -14.44 -2.11
CA TRP A 206 9.24 -14.28 -2.87
C TRP A 206 10.02 -13.04 -2.41
N ASN A 207 11.24 -12.87 -2.91
CA ASN A 207 12.15 -11.78 -2.52
C ASN A 207 11.71 -10.42 -3.11
N ASN A 208 10.58 -9.92 -2.63
CA ASN A 208 9.89 -8.72 -3.12
C ASN A 208 10.17 -7.46 -2.29
N TYR A 209 11.24 -7.48 -1.51
CA TYR A 209 11.65 -6.35 -0.68
C TYR A 209 13.18 -6.16 -0.73
N GLY A 210 13.63 -4.91 -0.57
CA GLY A 210 15.03 -4.54 -0.45
C GLY A 210 15.90 -4.94 -1.64
N ALA A 211 17.07 -5.53 -1.36
CA ALA A 211 18.11 -5.79 -2.37
C ALA A 211 17.60 -6.58 -3.60
N GLY A 212 16.83 -7.64 -3.37
CA GLY A 212 16.28 -8.48 -4.44
C GLY A 212 15.27 -7.73 -5.30
N TYR A 213 14.42 -6.92 -4.68
CA TYR A 213 13.46 -6.08 -5.37
C TYR A 213 14.15 -5.00 -6.21
N ASN A 214 15.18 -4.35 -5.66
CA ASN A 214 15.92 -3.30 -6.36
C ASN A 214 16.73 -3.87 -7.54
N ALA A 215 17.35 -5.04 -7.38
CA ALA A 215 18.17 -5.68 -8.40
C ALA A 215 17.40 -6.02 -9.70
N GLN A 216 16.08 -6.20 -9.61
CA GLN A 216 15.20 -6.42 -10.77
C GLN A 216 14.52 -5.15 -11.32
N GLY A 217 14.93 -3.96 -10.86
CA GLY A 217 14.31 -2.68 -11.26
C GLY A 217 12.96 -2.41 -10.58
N GLY A 218 12.76 -3.01 -9.41
CA GLY A 218 11.56 -2.90 -8.59
C GLY A 218 10.35 -3.65 -9.15
N GLY A 219 9.18 -3.05 -9.06
CA GLY A 219 7.93 -3.67 -9.44
C GLY A 219 6.70 -2.78 -9.21
N VAL A 220 5.53 -3.40 -9.24
CA VAL A 220 4.26 -2.73 -8.94
C VAL A 220 3.59 -3.44 -7.78
N VAL A 221 3.22 -2.67 -6.76
CA VAL A 221 2.47 -3.17 -5.60
C VAL A 221 1.06 -2.62 -5.70
N VAL A 222 0.06 -3.49 -5.56
CA VAL A 222 -1.35 -3.13 -5.69
C VAL A 222 -2.11 -3.54 -4.45
N THR A 223 -2.82 -2.60 -3.84
CA THR A 223 -3.66 -2.84 -2.66
C THR A 223 -5.12 -2.56 -2.99
N GLU A 224 -5.97 -3.57 -2.83
CA GLU A 224 -7.42 -3.46 -2.94
C GLU A 224 -8.04 -3.48 -1.54
N PHE A 225 -8.76 -2.43 -1.18
CA PHE A 225 -9.57 -2.35 0.03
C PHE A 225 -11.06 -2.39 -0.33
N THR A 226 -11.76 -3.38 0.23
CA THR A 226 -13.22 -3.52 0.20
C THR A 226 -13.74 -3.81 1.61
N SER A 227 -15.05 -3.76 1.83
CA SER A 227 -15.67 -4.17 3.11
C SER A 227 -15.27 -5.56 3.58
N ARG A 228 -14.94 -6.47 2.65
CA ARG A 228 -14.75 -7.90 2.94
C ARG A 228 -13.30 -8.36 2.91
N ALA A 229 -12.40 -7.55 2.37
CA ALA A 229 -11.01 -7.92 2.25
C ALA A 229 -10.11 -6.70 2.03
N ILE A 230 -8.89 -6.82 2.55
CA ILE A 230 -7.73 -6.02 2.12
C ILE A 230 -6.79 -7.01 1.44
N THR A 231 -6.51 -6.79 0.16
CA THR A 231 -5.73 -7.71 -0.67
C THR A 231 -4.55 -6.98 -1.29
N ILE A 232 -3.36 -7.56 -1.19
CA ILE A 232 -2.10 -6.95 -1.63
C ILE A 232 -1.41 -7.89 -2.61
N TRP A 233 -1.19 -7.40 -3.83
CA TRP A 233 -0.37 -8.05 -4.86
C TRP A 233 0.96 -7.33 -5.00
N SER A 234 2.01 -8.08 -5.33
CA SER A 234 3.30 -7.53 -5.71
C SER A 234 3.77 -8.22 -6.99
N PHE A 235 3.99 -7.43 -8.04
CA PHE A 235 4.43 -7.92 -9.34
C PHE A 235 5.88 -7.48 -9.58
N PRO A 236 6.80 -8.42 -9.90
CA PRO A 236 8.11 -8.07 -10.43
C PRO A 236 7.97 -7.15 -11.65
N ARG A 237 8.89 -6.21 -11.85
CA ARG A 237 8.86 -5.23 -12.95
C ARG A 237 8.45 -5.83 -14.29
N ASN A 238 9.12 -6.92 -14.69
CA ASN A 238 8.95 -7.56 -15.99
C ASN A 238 7.73 -8.50 -16.07
N ASN A 239 6.95 -8.61 -15.00
CA ASN A 239 5.74 -9.44 -14.93
C ASN A 239 4.54 -8.62 -14.40
N THR A 240 4.50 -7.32 -14.70
CA THR A 240 3.36 -6.47 -14.37
C THR A 240 2.20 -6.76 -15.33
N PRO A 241 0.99 -7.06 -14.84
CA PRO A 241 -0.19 -7.25 -15.68
C PRO A 241 -0.46 -6.07 -16.64
N GLN A 242 -0.84 -6.39 -17.88
CA GLN A 242 -1.02 -5.39 -18.93
C GLN A 242 -2.13 -4.39 -18.63
N ASP A 243 -3.21 -4.81 -17.96
CA ASP A 243 -4.32 -3.93 -17.59
C ASP A 243 -3.91 -2.86 -16.57
N ILE A 244 -2.96 -3.17 -15.69
CA ILE A 244 -2.31 -2.19 -14.80
C ILE A 244 -1.48 -1.19 -15.63
N LEU A 245 -0.67 -1.68 -16.57
CA LEU A 245 0.15 -0.81 -17.45
C LEU A 245 -0.71 0.11 -18.33
N ASP A 246 -1.87 -0.37 -18.76
CA ASP A 246 -2.84 0.38 -19.57
C ASP A 246 -3.67 1.38 -18.74
N GLY A 247 -3.45 1.46 -17.43
CA GLY A 247 -4.21 2.33 -16.52
C GLY A 247 -5.67 1.91 -16.36
N LYS A 248 -5.98 0.63 -16.54
CA LYS A 248 -7.33 0.04 -16.45
C LYS A 248 -7.31 -1.23 -15.58
N PRO A 249 -6.73 -1.18 -14.36
CA PRO A 249 -6.57 -2.35 -13.54
C PRO A 249 -7.93 -2.96 -13.20
N ASN A 250 -8.04 -4.27 -13.36
CA ASN A 250 -9.26 -5.01 -13.11
C ASN A 250 -8.93 -6.35 -12.45
N PRO A 251 -8.72 -6.41 -11.12
CA PRO A 251 -8.36 -7.65 -10.45
C PRO A 251 -9.36 -8.77 -10.74
N HIS A 252 -10.67 -8.47 -10.77
CA HIS A 252 -11.76 -9.46 -10.86
C HIS A 252 -12.59 -9.30 -12.15
N PRO A 253 -12.06 -9.63 -13.35
CA PRO A 253 -12.78 -9.48 -14.62
C PRO A 253 -13.88 -10.53 -14.79
N LEU A 254 -13.85 -11.61 -14.02
CA LEU A 254 -14.83 -12.68 -13.99
C LEU A 254 -15.31 -12.89 -12.54
N TYR A 255 -16.56 -13.32 -12.37
CA TYR A 255 -17.10 -13.78 -11.09
C TYR A 255 -16.43 -15.11 -10.72
N ASN A 256 -15.19 -15.09 -10.21
CA ASN A 256 -14.52 -16.09 -9.37
C ASN A 256 -12.98 -15.90 -9.41
N GLY A 257 -12.46 -15.08 -8.50
CA GLY A 257 -11.01 -14.92 -8.30
C GLY A 257 -10.36 -13.84 -9.16
N SER A 258 -9.14 -13.47 -8.77
CA SER A 258 -8.35 -12.48 -9.50
C SER A 258 -7.66 -13.11 -10.69
N HIS A 259 -7.75 -12.48 -11.86
CA HIS A 259 -7.02 -12.93 -13.05
C HIS A 259 -5.51 -12.63 -12.97
N TRP A 260 -5.09 -11.82 -11.99
CA TRP A 260 -3.68 -11.60 -11.67
C TRP A 260 -3.05 -12.75 -10.88
N GLY A 261 -3.83 -13.76 -10.49
CA GLY A 261 -3.38 -14.87 -9.67
C GLY A 261 -3.49 -14.59 -8.16
N ALA A 262 -2.86 -15.47 -7.37
CA ALA A 262 -2.92 -15.39 -5.92
C ALA A 262 -2.15 -14.15 -5.39
N PRO A 263 -2.75 -13.33 -4.52
CA PRO A 263 -2.10 -12.17 -3.92
C PRO A 263 -1.01 -12.57 -2.92
N GLU A 264 -0.05 -11.68 -2.63
CA GLU A 264 0.94 -11.91 -1.58
C GLU A 264 0.31 -11.92 -0.19
N ALA A 265 -0.70 -11.07 0.03
CA ALA A 265 -1.52 -11.08 1.23
C ALA A 265 -2.99 -10.91 0.90
N LYS A 266 -3.84 -11.67 1.58
CA LYS A 266 -5.29 -11.50 1.56
C LYS A 266 -5.83 -11.59 2.97
N PHE A 267 -6.14 -10.45 3.54
CA PHE A 267 -6.77 -10.34 4.84
C PHE A 267 -8.28 -10.37 4.64
N VAL A 268 -8.94 -11.34 5.26
CA VAL A 268 -10.40 -11.45 5.28
C VAL A 268 -10.80 -11.51 6.74
N PRO A 269 -11.66 -10.61 7.24
CA PRO A 269 -12.07 -10.65 8.63
C PRO A 269 -12.78 -11.98 8.94
N SER A 270 -12.65 -12.45 10.17
CA SER A 270 -13.37 -13.64 10.63
C SER A 270 -14.90 -13.44 10.56
N ILE A 271 -15.65 -14.56 10.62
CA ILE A 271 -17.08 -14.61 10.28
C ILE A 271 -17.88 -13.54 11.04
N ASN A 272 -18.75 -12.82 10.32
CA ASN A 272 -19.61 -11.71 10.79
C ASN A 272 -18.90 -10.40 11.15
N SER A 273 -17.65 -10.20 10.73
CA SER A 273 -16.95 -8.90 10.82
C SER A 273 -16.76 -8.26 9.43
N SER A 274 -16.68 -6.93 9.39
CA SER A 274 -16.43 -6.10 8.22
C SER A 274 -15.25 -5.18 8.52
N PHE A 275 -14.47 -4.81 7.49
CA PHE A 275 -13.40 -3.83 7.67
C PHE A 275 -13.87 -2.38 7.69
N ASP A 276 -15.13 -2.09 7.32
CA ASP A 276 -15.64 -0.72 7.17
C ASP A 276 -15.66 0.10 8.47
N GLU A 277 -15.77 -0.58 9.62
CA GLU A 277 -15.78 0.07 10.93
C GLU A 277 -14.38 0.29 11.51
N HIS A 278 -13.37 -0.33 10.89
CA HIS A 278 -12.00 -0.36 11.41
C HIS A 278 -11.00 0.37 10.50
N PHE A 279 -11.29 0.47 9.21
CA PHE A 279 -10.44 1.13 8.22
C PHE A 279 -11.24 2.17 7.46
N PHE A 280 -10.91 3.44 7.64
CA PHE A 280 -11.58 4.52 6.92
C PHE A 280 -10.71 5.79 6.87
N ASN A 281 -10.98 6.61 5.86
CA ASN A 281 -10.26 7.83 5.55
C ASN A 281 -8.73 7.59 5.51
N LEU A 282 -8.31 6.57 4.76
CA LEU A 282 -6.92 6.13 4.66
C LEU A 282 -6.15 7.07 3.73
N LYS A 283 -5.07 7.70 4.24
CA LYS A 283 -4.12 8.46 3.41
C LYS A 283 -2.85 7.64 3.16
N PRO A 284 -2.24 7.72 1.97
CA PRO A 284 -0.98 7.04 1.69
C PRO A 284 0.21 7.74 2.37
N ILE A 285 1.17 6.97 2.89
CA ILE A 285 2.39 7.46 3.54
C ILE A 285 3.60 6.73 2.98
N PHE A 286 4.67 7.47 2.70
CA PHE A 286 6.01 6.92 2.44
C PHE A 286 7.00 7.48 3.46
N ASN A 287 7.80 6.62 4.10
CA ASN A 287 8.90 7.06 4.95
C ASN A 287 10.06 6.07 5.00
N THR A 288 11.15 6.53 5.59
CA THR A 288 12.27 5.67 6.01
C THR A 288 12.62 5.99 7.45
N ALA A 289 12.18 5.15 8.36
CA ALA A 289 12.59 5.17 9.76
C ALA A 289 13.96 4.48 9.94
N PHE A 290 14.54 4.60 11.13
CA PHE A 290 15.77 3.91 11.50
C PHE A 290 15.70 3.36 12.90
N CYS A 291 16.23 2.17 13.16
CA CYS A 291 16.21 1.55 14.49
C CYS A 291 14.80 1.58 15.13
N GLY A 292 14.72 1.74 16.44
CA GLY A 292 13.46 1.76 17.17
C GLY A 292 13.03 0.35 17.56
N PRO A 293 11.93 0.23 18.31
CA PRO A 293 11.60 -0.98 19.05
C PRO A 293 11.61 -2.26 18.20
N TRP A 294 11.11 -2.21 16.97
CA TRP A 294 11.05 -3.39 16.10
C TRP A 294 12.43 -3.92 15.68
N ILE A 295 13.37 -3.02 15.38
CA ILE A 295 14.75 -3.42 15.05
C ILE A 295 15.51 -3.78 16.32
N ASP A 296 15.37 -2.96 17.36
CA ASP A 296 16.18 -3.05 18.57
C ASP A 296 15.91 -4.34 19.35
N GLU A 297 14.69 -4.86 19.32
CA GLU A 297 14.32 -6.16 19.90
C GLU A 297 15.15 -7.32 19.31
N GLY A 298 15.44 -7.27 18.01
CA GLY A 298 16.16 -8.31 17.28
C GLY A 298 17.63 -8.00 16.97
N TRP A 299 18.14 -6.81 17.30
CA TRP A 299 19.45 -6.34 16.81
C TRP A 299 20.59 -7.32 17.11
N ASN A 300 20.71 -7.74 18.38
CA ASN A 300 21.83 -8.57 18.88
C ASN A 300 21.80 -10.02 18.39
N THR A 301 20.68 -10.48 17.81
CA THR A 301 20.53 -11.83 17.25
C THR A 301 20.42 -11.81 15.73
N SER A 302 20.36 -10.63 15.12
CA SER A 302 20.33 -10.44 13.67
C SER A 302 21.73 -10.55 13.04
N GLU A 303 21.75 -10.61 11.71
CA GLU A 303 22.97 -10.50 10.91
C GLU A 303 23.71 -9.17 11.10
N CYS A 304 23.04 -8.14 11.63
CA CYS A 304 23.59 -6.81 11.87
C CYS A 304 24.35 -6.68 13.19
N ALA A 305 24.23 -7.66 14.10
CA ALA A 305 24.83 -7.61 15.43
C ALA A 305 26.35 -7.39 15.43
N SER A 306 27.04 -7.89 14.41
CA SER A 306 28.50 -7.75 14.26
C SER A 306 28.95 -6.36 13.84
N LEU A 307 28.04 -5.50 13.37
CA LEU A 307 28.36 -4.18 12.83
C LEU A 307 28.50 -3.10 13.90
N ALA A 308 27.72 -3.19 14.98
CA ALA A 308 27.85 -2.32 16.16
C ALA A 308 27.11 -2.92 17.37
N PRO A 309 27.45 -2.50 18.61
CA PRO A 309 26.74 -2.91 19.83
C PRO A 309 25.25 -2.60 19.84
N THR A 310 24.82 -1.52 19.17
CA THR A 310 23.41 -1.14 19.06
C THR A 310 23.09 -0.63 17.66
N CYS A 311 21.82 -0.72 17.25
CA CYS A 311 21.36 -0.16 15.99
C CYS A 311 21.69 1.34 15.90
N THR A 312 21.36 2.09 16.95
CA THR A 312 21.58 3.54 16.99
C THR A 312 23.06 3.91 16.81
N GLU A 313 23.98 3.15 17.42
CA GLU A 313 25.42 3.37 17.23
C GLU A 313 25.86 3.10 15.79
N TYR A 314 25.34 2.02 15.17
CA TYR A 314 25.60 1.73 13.76
C TYR A 314 25.07 2.86 12.87
N VAL A 315 23.78 3.20 13.01
CA VAL A 315 23.12 4.22 12.19
C VAL A 315 23.75 5.59 12.39
N ALA A 316 24.15 5.98 13.60
CA ALA A 316 24.76 7.28 13.85
C ALA A 316 26.13 7.44 13.16
N ASN A 317 26.96 6.40 13.18
CA ASN A 317 28.39 6.50 12.85
C ASN A 317 28.77 6.04 11.44
N ASN A 318 27.85 5.40 10.70
CA ASN A 318 28.16 4.80 9.40
C ASN A 318 27.34 5.41 8.24
N PRO A 319 27.42 6.73 7.95
CA PRO A 319 26.54 7.37 6.96
C PRO A 319 26.59 6.76 5.56
N ALA A 320 27.77 6.42 5.05
CA ALA A 320 27.95 6.01 3.66
C ALA A 320 27.16 4.75 3.29
N VAL A 321 26.85 3.88 4.27
CA VAL A 321 26.10 2.64 4.02
C VAL A 321 24.64 2.89 3.63
N PHE A 322 24.13 4.12 3.86
CA PHE A 322 22.77 4.52 3.56
C PHE A 322 22.63 5.23 2.20
N GLU A 323 23.66 5.25 1.35
CA GLU A 323 23.58 5.82 0.00
C GLU A 323 22.47 5.13 -0.83
N GLY A 324 22.32 3.83 -0.66
CA GLY A 324 21.23 3.04 -1.26
C GLY A 324 19.89 3.11 -0.50
N ALA A 325 19.77 3.88 0.58
CA ALA A 325 18.54 3.94 1.37
C ALA A 325 17.60 5.03 0.83
N TYR A 326 17.01 4.79 -0.34
CA TYR A 326 16.06 5.72 -0.96
C TYR A 326 14.90 5.00 -1.66
N TRP A 327 13.77 5.68 -1.74
CA TRP A 327 12.67 5.32 -2.60
C TRP A 327 12.83 5.99 -3.98
N ALA A 328 12.62 5.22 -5.04
CA ALA A 328 12.33 5.74 -6.37
C ALA A 328 10.92 5.32 -6.77
N ILE A 329 10.01 6.27 -6.91
CA ILE A 329 8.57 6.02 -7.11
C ILE A 329 8.18 6.53 -8.50
N GLY A 330 7.78 5.62 -9.39
CA GLY A 330 7.27 5.96 -10.72
C GLY A 330 5.91 6.66 -10.66
N GLY A 331 5.10 6.32 -9.66
CA GLY A 331 3.86 7.00 -9.34
C GLY A 331 2.96 6.19 -8.41
N LEU A 332 1.94 6.85 -7.89
CA LEU A 332 0.86 6.26 -7.10
C LEU A 332 -0.47 6.64 -7.74
N GLN A 333 -1.27 5.65 -8.12
CA GLN A 333 -2.57 5.86 -8.75
C GLN A 333 -3.65 5.25 -7.88
N VAL A 334 -4.75 5.98 -7.70
CA VAL A 334 -5.87 5.52 -6.88
C VAL A 334 -7.10 5.42 -7.75
N TYR A 335 -7.74 4.26 -7.68
CA TYR A 335 -8.97 3.95 -8.36
C TYR A 335 -10.07 3.62 -7.35
N VAL A 336 -11.32 3.89 -7.69
CA VAL A 336 -12.48 3.52 -6.87
C VAL A 336 -13.44 2.64 -7.67
N PRO A 337 -14.23 1.77 -7.01
CA PRO A 337 -15.27 1.00 -7.68
C PRO A 337 -16.30 1.93 -8.35
N SER A 338 -16.51 1.75 -9.65
CA SER A 338 -17.56 2.39 -10.42
C SER A 338 -18.63 1.36 -10.76
N THR A 339 -19.87 1.61 -10.32
CA THR A 339 -21.03 0.86 -10.82
C THR A 339 -21.51 1.52 -12.11
N THR A 340 -21.28 0.87 -13.26
CA THR A 340 -21.96 1.26 -14.50
C THR A 340 -23.40 0.73 -14.47
N SER A 341 -24.23 1.30 -13.61
CA SER A 341 -25.67 1.24 -13.83
C SER A 341 -26.02 2.34 -14.83
N ASN A 342 -26.58 1.99 -15.99
CA ASN A 342 -27.25 2.95 -16.86
C ASN A 342 -28.56 3.41 -16.18
N VAL A 343 -28.43 4.13 -15.08
CA VAL A 343 -29.49 4.85 -14.39
C VAL A 343 -28.90 6.22 -14.07
N GLY A 344 -29.69 7.27 -14.32
CA GLY A 344 -29.30 8.67 -14.13
C GLY A 344 -28.79 9.01 -12.71
N PRO A 345 -28.36 10.25 -12.48
CA PRO A 345 -27.36 10.62 -11.48
C PRO A 345 -27.85 10.29 -10.06
N ALA A 346 -27.38 9.16 -9.53
CA ALA A 346 -27.35 8.90 -8.10
C ALA A 346 -25.89 9.06 -7.66
N GLY A 347 -25.60 10.19 -7.01
CA GLY A 347 -24.27 10.58 -6.62
C GLY A 347 -23.66 9.60 -5.62
N TYR A 348 -22.52 9.02 -5.98
CA TYR A 348 -21.54 8.62 -4.97
C TYR A 348 -21.07 9.91 -4.30
N ASN A 349 -21.44 10.11 -3.03
CA ASN A 349 -20.85 11.15 -2.21
C ASN A 349 -19.40 10.76 -1.92
N THR A 350 -18.50 11.11 -2.83
CA THR A 350 -17.10 11.29 -2.51
C THR A 350 -17.01 12.52 -1.63
N THR A 351 -17.12 12.35 -0.31
CA THR A 351 -16.78 13.44 0.62
C THR A 351 -15.26 13.60 0.58
N VAL A 352 -14.77 14.39 -0.37
CA VAL A 352 -13.41 14.94 -0.33
C VAL A 352 -13.39 15.89 0.86
N VAL A 353 -13.07 15.37 2.05
CA VAL A 353 -12.84 16.23 3.21
C VAL A 353 -11.54 16.98 2.95
N GLN A 354 -11.66 18.26 2.64
CA GLN A 354 -10.52 19.17 2.58
C GLN A 354 -9.83 19.17 3.96
N PRO A 355 -8.49 19.06 4.04
CA PRO A 355 -7.80 19.09 5.32
C PRO A 355 -7.99 20.45 6.00
N ILE A 356 -8.39 20.41 7.27
CA ILE A 356 -8.25 21.53 8.20
C ILE A 356 -6.79 21.54 8.63
N SER A 357 -5.93 22.27 7.92
CA SER A 357 -4.71 22.79 8.54
C SER A 357 -4.24 24.06 7.82
N SER A 358 -3.91 25.06 8.63
CA SER A 358 -3.43 26.39 8.25
C SER A 358 -1.98 26.37 7.76
N TYR A 359 -1.59 25.38 6.95
CA TYR A 359 -0.24 25.32 6.39
C TYR A 359 -0.12 26.29 5.20
N ASN A 360 0.90 27.14 5.25
CA ASN A 360 1.05 28.32 4.41
C ASN A 360 1.14 27.93 2.93
N LYS A 361 0.13 28.29 2.12
CA LYS A 361 0.00 27.95 0.68
C LYS A 361 1.18 28.40 -0.20
N LYS A 362 2.11 29.20 0.31
CA LYS A 362 3.19 29.87 -0.45
C LYS A 362 4.45 29.03 -0.71
N ARG A 363 4.58 27.81 -0.17
CA ARG A 363 5.73 26.91 -0.44
C ARG A 363 5.27 25.51 -0.81
N ARG A 364 4.46 25.40 -1.87
CA ARG A 364 4.03 24.11 -2.43
C ARG A 364 5.06 23.72 -3.48
N GLY A 365 5.96 22.78 -3.15
CA GLY A 365 7.06 22.33 -4.00
C GLY A 365 6.68 22.27 -5.48
N GLN A 366 7.12 23.26 -6.24
CA GLN A 366 7.01 23.29 -7.69
C GLN A 366 8.15 22.46 -8.28
N LEU A 367 8.02 22.06 -9.56
CA LEU A 367 9.09 21.34 -10.27
C LEU A 367 10.45 22.02 -10.18
N THR A 368 10.47 23.36 -10.23
CA THR A 368 11.68 24.17 -10.13
C THR A 368 12.33 24.12 -8.76
N ASP A 369 11.58 23.68 -7.76
CA ASP A 369 12.08 23.63 -6.40
C ASP A 369 12.99 22.41 -6.24
N PHE A 370 12.72 21.30 -6.93
CA PHE A 370 13.43 20.04 -6.75
C PHE A 370 14.52 19.77 -7.77
N LYS A 371 15.66 19.26 -7.31
CA LYS A 371 16.77 18.84 -8.17
C LYS A 371 16.54 17.42 -8.70
N ALA A 372 17.20 17.12 -9.81
CA ALA A 372 17.41 15.77 -10.28
C ALA A 372 18.69 15.20 -9.64
N TYR A 373 18.63 13.95 -9.19
CA TYR A 373 19.70 13.24 -8.49
C TYR A 373 20.12 11.98 -9.23
#